data_AF-A0A953AQE6-F1
#
_entry.id   AF-A0A953AQE6-F1
#
_cell.length_a   1.000
_cell.length_b   1.000
_cell.length_c   1.000
_cell.angle_alpha   90.00
_cell.angle_beta   90.00
_cell.angle_gamma   90.00
#
_symmetry.space_group_name_H-M   'P 1'
#
loop_
_entity.id
_entity.type
_entity.pdbx_description
1 polymer ?
#
loop_
_entity_poly.entity_id
_entity_poly.type
_entity_poly.pdbx_seq_one_letter_code
_entity_poly.pdbx_strand_id
1 'polypeptide(L)'
;MPRRVVTLPPAQTGAAALAFAERARRVGADLLEVRTDLHDPATLSIDDLAQQIPLLVAERGRPAPASWRAVAALLDGPDGTIVSEHFLAPLRPAEALTAWLARAAPAGAQIKHVEPLGALSEAGRLFETQRFLVERFGFDRVTVLATGPLALPFRAVLAERNALDYCALDADWTAAEGQRLLADAVRSADGRARAARTGARAGTRGPHVVLERALATDGDARVAGTRSGALTHLARAADAGSTLTADEPGPSDGDTRTIAGGASEAPTAAANAAHALRNEGGASSAVLAQSDSDATSDDGADRLRHRANAGAAVVASGSDGAIARARGRLGILGSGIAGSRSPRIHDQPFDRIDLPADTDIGALLDALLPYYRGLAITAPFKRAAARHVRADTEAVNTLIRRDGRWTAANTDVEGARAVLEALPRGEVIALGDGGATVALRAVCPELRVVTRAQVPETIRGPAVWTWPAHVGPPPGLRFHRDSEVAVIAYGAPARRIAAEIRARGGRPRMLGPKWFIAQARAQRALWRSAS
;
A
#
# COMPACT_ATOMS: atom_id res chain seq x y z
N MET A 1 16.00 15.14 5.04
CA MET A 1 15.00 14.16 4.57
C MET A 1 15.76 13.05 3.86
N PRO A 2 15.37 11.78 3.98
CA PRO A 2 16.01 10.70 3.24
C PRO A 2 15.91 10.94 1.73
N ARG A 3 16.93 10.54 0.96
CA ARG A 3 16.83 10.46 -0.50
C ARG A 3 16.03 9.20 -0.86
N ARG A 4 15.06 9.33 -1.75
CA ARG A 4 14.18 8.25 -2.19
C ARG A 4 14.83 7.49 -3.33
N VAL A 5 15.01 6.19 -3.13
CA VAL A 5 15.63 5.28 -4.08
C VAL A 5 14.56 4.38 -4.67
N VAL A 6 14.53 4.24 -5.99
CA VAL A 6 13.73 3.22 -6.70
C VAL A 6 14.67 2.31 -7.44
N THR A 7 14.48 1.00 -7.30
CA THR A 7 15.27 0.01 -8.05
C THR A 7 14.67 -0.22 -9.44
N LEU A 8 15.52 -0.32 -10.47
CA LEU A 8 15.11 -0.65 -11.84
C LEU A 8 14.69 -2.14 -11.91
N PRO A 9 13.45 -2.47 -12.30
CA PRO A 9 13.02 -3.87 -12.44
C PRO A 9 13.79 -4.60 -13.54
N PRO A 10 14.11 -5.90 -13.38
CA PRO A 10 14.92 -6.67 -14.34
C PRO A 10 14.29 -6.76 -15.74
N ALA A 11 12.97 -6.67 -15.84
CA ALA A 11 12.26 -6.69 -17.12
C ALA A 11 12.38 -5.38 -17.92
N GLN A 12 12.92 -4.31 -17.33
CA GLN A 12 13.05 -3.00 -17.98
C GLN A 12 14.44 -2.85 -18.61
N THR A 13 14.52 -2.96 -19.93
CA THR A 13 15.76 -2.82 -20.72
C THR A 13 15.61 -1.74 -21.80
N GLY A 14 16.71 -1.29 -22.41
CA GLY A 14 16.71 -0.32 -23.52
C GLY A 14 15.79 0.90 -23.29
N ALA A 15 14.89 1.18 -24.23
CA ALA A 15 13.95 2.29 -24.15
C ALA A 15 12.97 2.20 -22.96
N ALA A 16 12.61 0.98 -22.54
CA ALA A 16 11.70 0.78 -21.41
C ALA A 16 12.35 1.17 -20.07
N ALA A 17 13.65 0.89 -19.91
CA ALA A 17 14.44 1.34 -18.76
C ALA A 17 14.48 2.88 -18.68
N LEU A 18 14.67 3.57 -19.80
CA LEU A 18 14.67 5.03 -19.87
C LEU A 18 13.31 5.63 -19.50
N ALA A 19 12.22 5.07 -20.05
CA ALA A 19 10.86 5.49 -19.72
C ALA A 19 10.55 5.26 -18.23
N PHE A 20 11.03 4.16 -17.65
CA PHE A 20 10.92 3.87 -16.22
C PHE A 20 11.67 4.91 -15.39
N ALA A 21 12.92 5.22 -15.72
CA ALA A 21 13.75 6.20 -15.04
C ALA A 21 13.12 7.60 -15.06
N GLU A 22 12.63 8.03 -16.22
CA GLU A 22 11.95 9.32 -16.38
C GLU A 22 10.66 9.37 -15.55
N ARG A 23 9.86 8.29 -15.56
CA ARG A 23 8.66 8.18 -14.72
C ARG A 23 9.02 8.23 -13.23
N ALA A 24 10.05 7.50 -12.79
CA ALA A 24 10.51 7.50 -11.40
C ALA A 24 10.91 8.92 -10.95
N ARG A 25 11.71 9.64 -11.76
CA ARG A 25 12.06 11.04 -11.51
C ARG A 25 10.82 11.94 -11.41
N ARG A 26 9.89 11.85 -12.37
CA ARG A 26 8.65 12.66 -12.36
C ARG A 26 7.78 12.42 -11.13
N VAL A 27 7.72 11.18 -10.64
CA VAL A 27 6.97 10.84 -9.41
C VAL A 27 7.70 11.33 -8.16
N GLY A 28 9.01 11.56 -8.24
CA GLY A 28 9.83 12.17 -7.20
C GLY A 28 10.88 11.23 -6.60
N ALA A 29 11.40 10.26 -7.35
CA ALA A 29 12.61 9.54 -6.95
C ALA A 29 13.82 10.49 -7.01
N ASP A 30 14.73 10.37 -6.06
CA ASP A 30 15.98 11.15 -6.00
C ASP A 30 17.18 10.37 -6.57
N LEU A 31 17.03 9.04 -6.67
CA LEU A 31 18.02 8.07 -7.14
C LEU A 31 17.32 6.91 -7.87
N LEU A 32 17.93 6.41 -8.94
CA LEU A 32 17.60 5.12 -9.54
C LEU A 32 18.68 4.10 -9.17
N GLU A 33 18.29 3.02 -8.49
CA GLU A 33 19.19 1.91 -8.19
C GLU A 33 19.25 0.92 -9.37
N VAL A 34 20.46 0.68 -9.88
CA VAL A 34 20.76 -0.36 -10.87
C VAL A 34 21.59 -1.43 -10.19
N ARG A 35 21.08 -2.66 -10.15
CA ARG A 35 21.76 -3.79 -9.50
C ARG A 35 22.43 -4.70 -10.52
N THR A 36 23.67 -5.08 -10.24
CA THR A 36 24.48 -5.92 -11.13
C THR A 36 23.95 -7.35 -11.27
N ASP A 37 23.22 -7.87 -10.28
CA ASP A 37 22.61 -9.20 -10.32
C ASP A 37 21.29 -9.25 -11.12
N LEU A 38 20.64 -8.10 -11.33
CA LEU A 38 19.34 -8.02 -12.02
C LEU A 38 19.45 -7.65 -13.50
N HIS A 39 20.59 -7.08 -13.91
CA HIS A 39 20.74 -6.47 -15.22
C HIS A 39 22.03 -6.87 -15.91
N ASP A 40 21.94 -7.14 -17.20
CA ASP A 40 23.09 -7.35 -18.08
C ASP A 40 23.62 -5.98 -18.55
N PRO A 41 24.93 -5.69 -18.40
CA PRO A 41 25.56 -4.49 -18.94
C PRO A 41 25.27 -4.21 -20.41
N ALA A 42 25.06 -5.24 -21.24
CA ALA A 42 24.79 -5.10 -22.67
C ALA A 42 23.35 -4.62 -22.98
N THR A 43 22.41 -4.73 -22.04
CA THR A 43 20.99 -4.40 -22.27
C THR A 43 20.58 -3.02 -21.76
N LEU A 44 21.50 -2.31 -21.09
CA LEU A 44 21.28 -0.99 -20.52
C LEU A 44 22.23 0.05 -21.12
N SER A 45 21.68 1.19 -21.55
CA SER A 45 22.46 2.39 -21.81
C SER A 45 22.63 3.18 -20.51
N ILE A 46 23.72 2.91 -19.78
CA ILE A 46 23.92 3.48 -18.43
C ILE A 46 24.13 4.99 -18.45
N ASP A 47 24.77 5.52 -19.49
CA ASP A 47 24.98 6.95 -19.69
C ASP A 47 23.63 7.67 -19.88
N ASP A 48 22.76 7.11 -20.71
CA ASP A 48 21.42 7.67 -20.94
C ASP A 48 20.58 7.63 -19.65
N LEU A 49 20.66 6.55 -18.86
CA LEU A 49 19.99 6.47 -17.56
C LEU A 49 20.52 7.53 -16.59
N ALA A 50 21.83 7.74 -16.53
CA ALA A 50 22.45 8.75 -15.67
C ALA A 50 22.05 10.19 -16.05
N GLN A 51 21.80 10.45 -17.34
CA GLN A 51 21.23 11.71 -17.81
C GLN A 51 19.77 11.90 -17.37
N GLN A 52 19.01 10.82 -17.17
CA GLN A 52 17.62 10.92 -16.71
C GLN A 52 17.52 11.19 -15.21
N ILE A 53 18.34 10.52 -14.39
CA ILE A 53 18.28 10.57 -12.92
C ILE A 53 19.62 10.09 -12.33
N PRO A 54 20.12 10.66 -11.21
CA PRO A 54 21.33 10.16 -10.56
C PRO A 54 21.25 8.68 -10.22
N LEU A 55 22.32 7.94 -10.53
CA LEU A 55 22.36 6.48 -10.35
C LEU A 55 22.97 6.08 -9.01
N LEU A 56 22.33 5.10 -8.37
CA LEU A 56 22.94 4.27 -7.33
C LEU A 56 23.27 2.92 -7.99
N VAL A 57 24.55 2.62 -8.20
CA VAL A 57 24.96 1.31 -8.73
C VAL A 57 25.22 0.38 -7.55
N ALA A 58 24.50 -0.74 -7.48
CA ALA A 58 24.60 -1.70 -6.40
C ALA A 58 25.24 -3.00 -6.89
N GLU A 59 26.41 -3.31 -6.33
CA GLU A 59 27.16 -4.52 -6.58
C GLU A 59 26.59 -5.65 -5.74
N ARG A 60 25.96 -6.60 -6.41
CA ARG A 60 25.37 -7.80 -5.84
C ARG A 60 25.74 -8.96 -6.75
N GLY A 61 26.29 -10.03 -6.17
CA GLY A 61 26.75 -11.23 -6.88
C GLY A 61 28.00 -11.05 -7.76
N ARG A 62 28.18 -9.89 -8.41
CA ARG A 62 29.32 -9.56 -9.27
C ARG A 62 29.70 -8.07 -9.16
N PRO A 63 30.97 -7.71 -9.39
CA PRO A 63 31.38 -6.30 -9.50
C PRO A 63 30.65 -5.58 -10.63
N ALA A 64 30.39 -4.28 -10.45
CA ALA A 64 29.85 -3.44 -11.50
C ALA A 64 30.92 -3.18 -12.58
N PRO A 65 30.53 -3.14 -13.87
CA PRO A 65 31.42 -2.71 -14.95
C PRO A 65 32.02 -1.34 -14.68
N ALA A 66 33.23 -1.10 -15.18
CA ALA A 66 33.90 0.19 -15.04
C ALA A 66 33.06 1.35 -15.61
N SER A 67 32.35 1.13 -16.73
CA SER A 67 31.43 2.12 -17.31
C SER A 67 30.28 2.48 -16.37
N TRP A 68 29.72 1.52 -15.64
CA TRP A 68 28.67 1.78 -14.66
C TRP A 68 29.21 2.54 -13.46
N ARG A 69 30.38 2.14 -12.94
CA ARG A 69 31.04 2.83 -11.83
C ARG A 69 31.37 4.28 -12.16
N ALA A 70 31.80 4.56 -13.39
CA ALA A 70 32.19 5.90 -13.83
C ALA A 70 31.05 6.92 -13.79
N VAL A 71 29.80 6.48 -13.97
CA VAL A 71 28.61 7.35 -13.94
C VAL A 71 27.80 7.25 -12.65
N ALA A 72 28.18 6.37 -11.73
CA ALA A 72 27.48 6.16 -10.48
C ALA A 72 27.58 7.41 -9.59
N ALA A 73 26.43 8.00 -9.23
CA ALA A 73 26.39 9.06 -8.22
C ALA A 73 26.60 8.49 -6.81
N LEU A 74 26.19 7.24 -6.59
CA LEU A 74 26.50 6.43 -5.41
C LEU A 74 26.85 5.01 -5.86
N LEU A 75 27.89 4.43 -5.26
CA LEU A 75 28.28 3.03 -5.45
C LEU A 75 28.03 2.27 -4.14
N ASP A 76 27.22 1.22 -4.19
CA ASP A 76 26.95 0.28 -3.10
C ASP A 76 27.75 -1.00 -3.33
N GLY A 77 28.88 -1.13 -2.63
CA GLY A 77 29.85 -2.21 -2.78
C GLY A 77 30.99 -2.11 -1.76
N PRO A 78 31.94 -3.07 -1.74
CA PRO A 78 33.01 -3.12 -0.74
C PRO A 78 33.86 -1.84 -0.67
N ASP A 79 34.14 -1.24 -1.82
CA ASP A 79 34.92 0.00 -1.96
C ASP A 79 34.04 1.20 -2.35
N GLY A 80 32.73 1.08 -2.12
CA GLY A 80 31.73 2.05 -2.55
C GLY A 80 31.55 3.22 -1.58
N THR A 81 30.79 4.22 -2.04
CA THR A 81 30.26 5.29 -1.18
C THR A 81 29.24 4.80 -0.17
N ILE A 82 28.68 3.61 -0.41
CA ILE A 82 27.77 2.89 0.47
C ILE A 82 28.36 1.49 0.69
N VAL A 83 28.45 1.08 1.95
CA VAL A 83 28.71 -0.30 2.33
C VAL A 83 27.40 -0.88 2.86
N SER A 84 26.99 -2.02 2.32
CA SER A 84 25.74 -2.68 2.70
C SER A 84 25.99 -4.04 3.30
N GLU A 85 25.20 -4.38 4.31
CA GLU A 85 25.22 -5.70 4.92
C GLU A 85 23.79 -6.23 5.03
N HIS A 86 23.59 -7.47 4.56
CA HIS A 86 22.30 -8.14 4.53
C HIS A 86 22.36 -9.34 5.46
N PHE A 87 21.93 -9.14 6.70
CA PHE A 87 21.92 -10.20 7.71
C PHE A 87 20.81 -11.21 7.42
N LEU A 88 21.11 -12.49 7.63
CA LEU A 88 20.16 -13.58 7.41
C LEU A 88 19.15 -13.74 8.56
N ALA A 89 19.45 -13.17 9.72
CA ALA A 89 18.64 -13.23 10.93
C ALA A 89 18.54 -11.86 11.60
N PRO A 90 17.45 -11.61 12.35
CA PRO A 90 17.36 -10.47 13.26
C PRO A 90 18.55 -10.41 14.22
N LEU A 91 19.19 -9.24 14.33
CA LEU A 91 20.23 -8.99 15.32
C LEU A 91 19.70 -8.15 16.49
N ARG A 92 20.31 -8.36 17.67
CA ARG A 92 20.17 -7.41 18.77
C ARG A 92 20.94 -6.12 18.43
N PRO A 93 20.52 -4.95 18.95
CA PRO A 93 21.17 -3.67 18.63
C PRO A 93 22.68 -3.65 18.87
N ALA A 94 23.15 -4.26 19.97
CA ALA A 94 24.58 -4.35 20.29
C ALA A 94 25.36 -5.26 19.31
N GLU A 95 24.74 -6.34 18.83
CA GLU A 95 25.34 -7.24 17.84
C GLU A 95 25.47 -6.54 16.48
N ALA A 96 24.42 -5.83 16.06
CA ALA A 96 24.44 -5.02 14.84
C ALA A 96 25.55 -3.97 14.88
N LEU A 97 25.71 -3.25 16.00
CA LEU A 97 26.81 -2.29 16.19
C LEU A 97 28.18 -2.96 16.11
N THR A 98 28.35 -4.09 16.81
CA THR A 98 29.62 -4.84 16.82
C THR A 98 29.98 -5.33 15.42
N ALA A 99 29.02 -5.86 14.67
CA ALA A 99 29.23 -6.29 13.29
C ALA A 99 29.71 -5.14 12.39
N TRP A 100 29.10 -3.96 12.50
CA TRP A 100 29.52 -2.78 11.74
C TRP A 100 30.89 -2.23 12.14
N LEU A 101 31.26 -2.31 13.42
CA LEU A 101 32.61 -1.93 13.86
C LEU A 101 33.67 -2.89 13.32
N ALA A 102 33.37 -4.19 13.28
CA ALA A 102 34.27 -5.20 12.73
C ALA A 102 34.45 -5.08 11.21
N ARG A 103 33.42 -4.65 10.48
CA ARG A 103 33.46 -4.51 9.01
C ARG A 103 34.44 -3.45 8.52
N ALA A 104 34.80 -2.48 9.37
CA ALA A 104 35.70 -1.36 9.07
C ALA A 104 35.31 -0.59 7.79
N ALA A 105 34.05 -0.14 7.70
CA ALA A 105 33.58 0.65 6.56
C ALA A 105 34.47 1.89 6.32
N PRO A 106 34.78 2.25 5.06
CA PRO A 106 35.64 3.39 4.75
C PRO A 106 35.18 4.67 5.43
N ALA A 107 36.13 5.53 5.80
CA ALA A 107 35.82 6.83 6.40
C ALA A 107 34.90 7.64 5.47
N GLY A 108 33.77 8.10 6.01
CA GLY A 108 32.76 8.85 5.24
C GLY A 108 31.77 8.00 4.45
N ALA A 109 31.97 6.69 4.28
CA ALA A 109 31.00 5.83 3.60
C ALA A 109 29.65 5.78 4.34
N GLN A 110 28.55 5.70 3.61
CA GLN A 110 27.25 5.41 4.20
C GLN A 110 27.17 3.92 4.54
N ILE A 111 26.44 3.57 5.58
CA ILE A 111 26.16 2.18 5.96
C ILE A 111 24.68 1.87 5.70
N LYS A 112 24.42 0.73 5.07
CA LYS A 112 23.07 0.21 4.81
C LYS A 112 22.93 -1.15 5.50
N HIS A 113 22.29 -1.14 6.65
CA HIS A 113 21.97 -2.33 7.43
C HIS A 113 20.60 -2.88 6.99
N VAL A 114 20.57 -4.13 6.56
CA VAL A 114 19.35 -4.83 6.14
C VAL A 114 19.23 -6.15 6.89
N GLU A 115 18.09 -6.39 7.51
CA GLU A 115 17.80 -7.65 8.21
C GLU A 115 16.30 -8.00 8.15
N PRO A 116 15.91 -9.27 8.36
CA PRO A 116 14.51 -9.64 8.51
C PRO A 116 13.83 -8.92 9.67
N LEU A 117 12.53 -8.66 9.55
CA LEU A 117 11.75 -8.08 10.65
C LEU A 117 11.77 -8.97 11.91
N GLY A 118 11.77 -10.30 11.75
CA GLY A 118 11.64 -11.23 12.87
C GLY A 118 10.23 -11.23 13.46
N ALA A 119 10.12 -11.55 14.76
CA ALA A 119 8.85 -11.54 15.47
C ALA A 119 8.33 -10.10 15.67
N LEU A 120 7.03 -9.89 15.56
CA LEU A 120 6.42 -8.56 15.75
C LEU A 120 6.63 -8.00 17.16
N SER A 121 6.67 -8.86 18.18
CA SER A 121 7.00 -8.48 19.55
C SER A 121 8.41 -7.91 19.71
N GLU A 122 9.31 -8.19 18.76
CA GLU A 122 10.70 -7.74 18.76
C GLU A 122 10.96 -6.63 17.74
N ALA A 123 9.96 -6.23 16.95
CA ALA A 123 10.12 -5.24 15.88
C ALA A 123 10.65 -3.89 16.42
N GLY A 124 10.39 -3.57 17.69
CA GLY A 124 10.95 -2.43 18.41
C GLY A 124 12.48 -2.34 18.34
N ARG A 125 13.17 -3.49 18.31
CA ARG A 125 14.63 -3.58 18.29
C ARG A 125 15.25 -2.88 17.07
N LEU A 126 14.57 -2.83 15.92
CA LEU A 126 15.08 -2.18 14.70
C LEU A 126 15.29 -0.68 14.90
N PHE A 127 14.42 -0.04 15.69
CA PHE A 127 14.54 1.38 16.01
C PHE A 127 15.68 1.63 16.99
N GLU A 128 15.94 0.69 17.89
CA GLU A 128 17.14 0.71 18.75
C GLU A 128 18.41 0.50 17.93
N THR A 129 18.43 -0.48 17.02
CA THR A 129 19.53 -0.69 16.07
C THR A 129 19.81 0.59 15.28
N GLN A 130 18.77 1.21 14.71
CA GLN A 130 18.92 2.49 14.00
C GLN A 130 19.49 3.58 14.91
N ARG A 131 19.01 3.70 16.15
CA ARG A 131 19.54 4.68 17.10
C ARG A 131 21.03 4.46 17.37
N PHE A 132 21.44 3.24 17.69
CA PHE A 132 22.82 2.90 17.99
C PHE A 132 23.74 3.21 16.80
N LEU A 133 23.31 2.82 15.60
CA LEU A 133 24.07 3.08 14.37
C LEU A 133 24.13 4.59 14.08
N VAL A 134 23.03 5.32 14.18
CA VAL A 134 22.98 6.78 13.96
C VAL A 134 23.88 7.52 14.95
N GLU A 135 23.83 7.15 16.23
CA GLU A 135 24.68 7.72 17.29
C GLU A 135 26.16 7.48 17.00
N ARG A 136 26.51 6.30 16.48
CA ARG A 136 27.90 5.94 16.19
C ARG A 136 28.44 6.54 14.88
N PHE A 137 27.64 6.54 13.83
CA PHE A 137 28.10 6.78 12.45
C PHE A 137 27.58 8.09 11.84
N GLY A 138 26.56 8.71 12.44
CA GLY A 138 25.92 9.93 11.95
C GLY A 138 24.61 9.65 11.19
N PHE A 139 23.62 10.52 11.41
CA PHE A 139 22.28 10.40 10.84
C PHE A 139 22.27 10.38 9.30
N ASP A 140 23.10 11.20 8.68
CA ASP A 140 23.25 11.35 7.24
C ASP A 140 23.94 10.16 6.56
N ARG A 141 24.46 9.21 7.35
CA ARG A 141 25.22 8.06 6.86
C ARG A 141 24.54 6.72 7.10
N VAL A 142 23.45 6.66 7.86
CA VAL A 142 22.84 5.37 8.26
C VAL A 142 21.54 5.14 7.52
N THR A 143 21.40 3.93 6.97
CA THR A 143 20.13 3.41 6.48
C THR A 143 19.86 2.04 7.12
N VAL A 144 18.75 1.91 7.83
CA VAL A 144 18.27 0.64 8.41
C VAL A 144 16.99 0.22 7.70
N LEU A 145 16.95 -1.03 7.21
CA LEU A 145 15.81 -1.59 6.50
C LEU A 145 15.45 -2.95 7.09
N ALA A 146 14.15 -3.15 7.32
CA ALA A 146 13.59 -4.46 7.59
C ALA A 146 13.11 -5.11 6.27
N THR A 147 13.20 -6.43 6.15
CA THR A 147 12.58 -7.20 5.07
C THR A 147 11.46 -8.10 5.60
N GLY A 148 10.62 -8.57 4.67
CA GLY A 148 9.50 -9.46 4.95
C GLY A 148 8.14 -8.81 4.69
N PRO A 149 7.06 -9.62 4.67
CA PRO A 149 5.73 -9.18 4.25
C PRO A 149 5.10 -8.16 5.20
N LEU A 150 5.56 -8.11 6.45
CA LEU A 150 5.06 -7.21 7.49
C LEU A 150 5.98 -6.00 7.74
N ALA A 151 7.08 -5.85 6.98
CA ALA A 151 8.10 -4.84 7.24
C ALA A 151 7.68 -3.41 6.85
N LEU A 152 6.67 -3.24 6.01
CA LEU A 152 6.26 -1.94 5.46
C LEU A 152 6.04 -0.84 6.51
N PRO A 153 5.18 -1.00 7.53
CA PRO A 153 4.95 0.05 8.50
C PRO A 153 6.22 0.41 9.29
N PHE A 154 7.07 -0.57 9.59
CA PHE A 154 8.34 -0.34 10.29
C PHE A 154 9.33 0.43 9.41
N ARG A 155 9.44 0.08 8.12
CA ARG A 155 10.23 0.84 7.15
C ARG A 155 9.74 2.27 7.01
N ALA A 156 8.42 2.50 7.06
CA ALA A 156 7.87 3.83 6.95
C ALA A 156 8.27 4.75 8.12
N VAL A 157 8.39 4.16 9.32
CA VAL A 157 8.90 4.82 10.54
C VAL A 157 10.42 4.98 10.47
N LEU A 158 11.18 3.92 10.17
CA LEU A 158 12.64 3.95 10.02
C LEU A 158 13.10 5.01 9.01
N ALA A 159 12.37 5.19 7.90
CA ALA A 159 12.69 6.17 6.88
C ALA A 159 12.76 7.61 7.40
N GLU A 160 12.14 7.95 8.54
CA GLU A 160 12.28 9.29 9.14
C GLU A 160 13.71 9.59 9.58
N ARG A 161 14.48 8.55 9.89
CA ARG A 161 15.87 8.65 10.35
C ARG A 161 16.90 7.92 9.51
N ASN A 162 16.52 7.53 8.30
CA ASN A 162 17.46 6.99 7.33
C ASN A 162 18.05 8.10 6.44
N ALA A 163 19.26 7.86 5.95
CA ALA A 163 19.86 8.60 4.84
C ALA A 163 19.14 8.31 3.52
N LEU A 164 18.76 7.05 3.29
CA LEU A 164 18.07 6.57 2.09
C LEU A 164 16.73 5.90 2.42
N ASP A 165 15.73 6.11 1.56
CA ASP A 165 14.41 5.46 1.64
C ASP A 165 14.11 4.69 0.35
N TYR A 166 14.23 3.37 0.44
CA TYR A 166 13.99 2.46 -0.69
C TYR A 166 12.49 2.22 -0.87
N CYS A 167 11.97 2.68 -2.02
CA CYS A 167 10.56 2.66 -2.37
C CYS A 167 10.31 1.83 -3.64
N ALA A 168 9.09 1.33 -3.76
CA ALA A 168 8.58 0.78 -5.02
C ALA A 168 7.91 1.89 -5.84
N LEU A 169 8.09 1.90 -7.16
CA LEU A 169 7.45 2.92 -8.01
C LEU A 169 5.92 2.76 -8.02
N ASP A 170 5.46 1.52 -8.12
CA ASP A 170 4.08 1.08 -8.09
C ASP A 170 3.99 -0.29 -7.39
N ALA A 171 2.79 -0.89 -7.37
CA ALA A 171 2.53 -2.14 -6.68
C ALA A 171 2.84 -3.39 -7.54
N ASP A 172 3.17 -3.20 -8.82
CA ASP A 172 3.34 -4.32 -9.76
C ASP A 172 4.70 -4.98 -9.57
N TRP A 173 5.68 -4.25 -9.04
CA TRP A 173 7.01 -4.77 -8.76
C TRP A 173 7.67 -4.10 -7.55
N THR A 174 8.34 -4.92 -6.73
CA THR A 174 9.19 -4.46 -5.63
C THR A 174 10.52 -5.19 -5.67
N ALA A 175 11.61 -4.51 -5.28
CA ALA A 175 12.93 -5.11 -5.20
C ALA A 175 13.12 -5.94 -3.92
N ALA A 176 12.32 -5.65 -2.89
CA ALA A 176 12.30 -6.34 -1.63
C ALA A 176 10.93 -6.16 -0.96
N GLU A 177 10.48 -7.21 -0.27
CA GLU A 177 9.23 -7.17 0.48
C GLU A 177 9.23 -6.04 1.53
N GLY A 178 8.03 -5.50 1.77
CA GLY A 178 7.82 -4.38 2.67
C GLY A 178 8.16 -3.01 2.09
N GLN A 179 8.59 -2.88 0.83
CA GLN A 179 8.77 -1.56 0.20
C GLN A 179 7.44 -0.78 0.19
N ARG A 180 7.47 0.47 0.67
CA ARG A 180 6.35 1.40 0.49
C ARG A 180 6.37 2.00 -0.90
N LEU A 181 5.22 2.49 -1.35
CA LEU A 181 5.12 3.16 -2.65
C LEU A 181 5.78 4.55 -2.61
N LEU A 182 6.52 4.88 -3.66
CA LEU A 182 7.21 6.17 -3.81
C LEU A 182 6.23 7.33 -3.67
N ALA A 183 5.04 7.22 -4.26
CA ALA A 183 4.02 8.25 -4.18
C ALA A 183 3.55 8.53 -2.73
N ASP A 184 3.53 7.51 -1.85
CA ASP A 184 3.21 7.68 -0.43
C ASP A 184 4.38 8.34 0.33
N ALA A 185 5.63 7.97 0.01
CA ALA A 185 6.83 8.58 0.56
C ALA A 185 6.93 10.08 0.21
N VAL A 186 6.69 10.44 -1.05
CA VAL A 186 6.67 11.83 -1.56
C VAL A 186 5.62 12.65 -0.81
N ARG A 187 4.37 12.17 -0.73
CA ARG A 187 3.30 12.86 0.00
C ARG A 187 3.64 13.07 1.47
N SER A 188 4.24 12.06 2.10
CA SER A 188 4.68 12.15 3.49
C SER A 188 5.74 13.24 3.68
N ALA A 189 6.73 13.32 2.78
CA ALA A 189 7.77 14.34 2.81
C ALA A 189 7.20 15.76 2.59
N ASP A 190 6.34 15.93 1.59
CA ASP A 190 5.68 17.21 1.29
C ASP A 190 4.80 17.68 2.45
N GLY A 191 4.08 16.75 3.07
CA GLY A 191 3.28 16.98 4.26
C GLY A 191 4.09 17.54 5.42
N ARG A 192 5.24 16.92 5.71
CA ARG A 192 6.17 17.39 6.74
C ARG A 192 6.75 18.76 6.41
N ALA A 193 7.22 18.95 5.17
CA ALA A 193 7.76 20.23 4.74
C ALA A 193 6.73 21.37 4.87
N ARG A 194 5.47 21.09 4.54
CA ARG A 194 4.36 22.04 4.73
C ARG A 194 4.11 22.33 6.20
N ALA A 195 4.02 21.31 7.05
CA ALA A 195 3.81 21.48 8.48
C ALA A 195 4.93 22.28 9.17
N ALA A 196 6.18 22.10 8.72
CA ALA A 196 7.33 22.88 9.17
C ALA A 196 7.20 24.37 8.78
N ARG A 197 6.82 24.66 7.53
CA ARG A 197 6.64 26.05 7.05
C ARG A 197 5.49 26.79 7.73
N THR A 198 4.39 26.11 8.05
CA THR A 198 3.20 26.76 8.62
C THR A 198 3.25 26.94 10.14
N GLY A 199 4.38 26.66 10.79
CA GLY A 199 4.58 26.97 12.21
C GLY A 199 3.53 26.37 13.14
N ALA A 200 3.02 25.17 12.84
CA ALA A 200 2.06 24.45 13.68
C ALA A 200 0.76 25.19 14.07
N ARG A 201 0.36 26.29 13.42
CA ARG A 201 -0.99 26.85 13.65
C ARG A 201 -2.02 25.99 12.93
N ALA A 202 -2.57 25.03 13.68
CA ALA A 202 -3.69 24.17 13.28
C ALA A 202 -4.95 25.02 13.03
N GLY A 203 -5.12 25.56 11.82
CA GLY A 203 -6.31 26.36 11.52
C GLY A 203 -6.57 26.71 10.05
N THR A 204 -5.57 26.69 9.17
CA THR A 204 -5.79 27.07 7.77
C THR A 204 -6.36 25.90 6.96
N ARG A 205 -7.49 26.13 6.27
CA ARG A 205 -8.16 25.19 5.35
C ARG A 205 -7.13 24.55 4.39
N GLY A 206 -6.83 23.27 4.62
CA GLY A 206 -5.84 22.52 3.86
C GLY A 206 -6.35 22.01 2.50
N PRO A 207 -5.44 21.45 1.66
CA PRO A 207 -5.72 20.94 0.31
C PRO A 207 -6.77 19.82 0.21
N HIS A 208 -7.20 19.27 1.35
CA HIS A 208 -8.27 18.25 1.43
C HIS A 208 -9.57 18.69 0.75
N VAL A 209 -9.90 19.98 0.78
CA VAL A 209 -11.12 20.51 0.14
C VAL A 209 -11.09 20.33 -1.38
N VAL A 210 -9.92 20.44 -2.01
CA VAL A 210 -9.77 20.31 -3.47
C VAL A 210 -9.94 18.86 -3.89
N LEU A 211 -9.34 17.91 -3.17
CA LEU A 211 -9.49 16.49 -3.47
C LEU A 211 -10.92 16.00 -3.18
N GLU A 212 -11.53 16.45 -2.09
CA GLU A 212 -12.93 16.13 -1.78
C GLU A 212 -13.86 16.61 -2.90
N ARG A 213 -13.61 17.80 -3.47
CA ARG A 213 -14.33 18.28 -4.65
C ARG A 213 -14.08 17.42 -5.88
N ALA A 214 -12.83 17.10 -6.19
CA ALA A 214 -12.49 16.26 -7.35
C ALA A 214 -13.13 14.85 -7.26
N LEU A 215 -13.13 14.25 -6.06
CA LEU A 215 -13.77 12.96 -5.80
C LEU A 215 -15.30 13.04 -5.89
N ALA A 216 -15.90 14.15 -5.46
CA ALA A 216 -17.33 14.38 -5.61
C ALA A 216 -17.74 14.55 -7.08
N THR A 217 -16.98 15.32 -7.87
CA THR A 217 -17.29 15.56 -9.29
C THR A 217 -17.11 14.33 -10.18
N ASP A 218 -16.20 13.42 -9.83
CA ASP A 218 -15.99 12.14 -10.53
C ASP A 218 -17.24 11.23 -10.47
N GLY A 219 -18.14 11.47 -9.51
CA GLY A 219 -19.42 10.75 -9.37
C GLY A 219 -20.54 11.27 -10.27
N ASP A 220 -20.55 12.57 -10.57
CA ASP A 220 -21.68 13.25 -11.24
C ASP A 220 -21.47 13.40 -12.77
N ALA A 221 -20.22 13.49 -13.23
CA ALA A 221 -19.89 14.04 -14.55
C ALA A 221 -20.21 13.18 -15.80
N ARG A 222 -20.99 12.09 -15.73
CA ARG A 222 -21.33 11.27 -16.94
C ARG A 222 -22.76 10.74 -17.04
N VAL A 223 -23.71 11.26 -16.25
CA VAL A 223 -25.14 10.85 -16.37
C VAL A 223 -26.00 11.84 -17.15
N ALA A 224 -25.51 13.05 -17.43
CA ALA A 224 -26.18 13.97 -18.34
C ALA A 224 -25.74 13.72 -19.79
N GLY A 225 -26.59 13.07 -20.58
CA GLY A 225 -26.46 13.02 -22.02
C GLY A 225 -26.64 14.41 -22.62
N THR A 226 -25.53 15.06 -22.98
CA THR A 226 -25.53 16.24 -23.85
C THR A 226 -24.55 16.04 -24.99
N ARG A 227 -25.07 16.23 -26.21
CA ARG A 227 -24.39 16.13 -27.50
C ARG A 227 -23.02 16.82 -27.47
N SER A 228 -21.95 16.05 -27.64
CA SER A 228 -20.60 16.57 -27.85
C SER A 228 -20.43 16.90 -29.34
N GLY A 229 -20.82 18.12 -29.72
CA GLY A 229 -20.28 18.77 -30.91
C GLY A 229 -18.96 19.46 -30.55
N ALA A 230 -18.02 19.39 -31.49
CA ALA A 230 -16.71 20.07 -31.50
C ALA A 230 -15.66 19.54 -30.51
N LEU A 231 -14.78 18.68 -31.03
CA LEU A 231 -13.33 18.74 -30.82
C LEU A 231 -12.64 17.88 -31.89
N THR A 232 -12.67 18.40 -33.12
CA THR A 232 -11.78 17.98 -34.21
C THR A 232 -10.61 18.93 -34.21
N HIS A 233 -9.40 18.46 -33.87
CA HIS A 233 -8.11 18.96 -34.38
C HIS A 233 -6.97 18.23 -33.68
N LEU A 234 -6.44 17.19 -34.34
CA LEU A 234 -5.00 16.79 -34.38
C LEU A 234 -4.89 15.31 -34.80
N ALA A 235 -5.01 15.06 -36.11
CA ALA A 235 -4.49 13.86 -36.76
C ALA A 235 -4.36 14.13 -38.27
N ARG A 236 -3.26 14.76 -38.67
CA ARG A 236 -2.77 14.77 -40.05
C ARG A 236 -1.24 14.81 -40.01
N ALA A 237 -0.63 13.63 -40.13
CA ALA A 237 0.70 13.43 -40.70
C ALA A 237 0.98 11.92 -40.73
N ALA A 238 0.53 11.26 -41.79
CA ALA A 238 1.15 10.07 -42.39
C ALA A 238 0.15 9.45 -43.37
N ASP A 239 0.04 10.03 -44.57
CA ASP A 239 -0.21 9.19 -45.75
C ASP A 239 0.22 9.91 -47.03
N ALA A 240 1.33 9.42 -47.57
CA ALA A 240 1.71 9.43 -48.97
C ALA A 240 2.39 8.05 -49.11
N GLY A 241 1.82 7.05 -49.74
CA GLY A 241 1.04 7.04 -50.97
C GLY A 241 1.74 6.03 -51.88
N SER A 242 1.08 4.92 -52.21
CA SER A 242 1.33 4.19 -53.45
C SER A 242 0.19 3.20 -53.69
N THR A 243 -0.68 3.58 -54.59
CA THR A 243 -1.59 2.74 -55.37
C THR A 243 -0.84 1.63 -56.10
N LEU A 244 -1.45 0.44 -56.23
CA LEU A 244 -1.59 -0.31 -57.49
C LEU A 244 -2.55 -1.51 -57.32
N THR A 245 -3.73 -1.34 -57.94
CA THR A 245 -4.61 -2.25 -58.69
C THR A 245 -4.55 -3.78 -58.54
N ALA A 246 -5.76 -4.31 -58.26
CA ALA A 246 -6.52 -5.38 -58.96
C ALA A 246 -5.88 -6.74 -59.27
N ASP A 247 -6.48 -7.81 -58.74
CA ASP A 247 -7.29 -8.76 -59.55
C ASP A 247 -8.01 -9.79 -58.65
N GLU A 248 -9.28 -10.09 -58.95
CA GLU A 248 -9.95 -11.32 -58.49
C GLU A 248 -9.45 -12.52 -59.32
N PRO A 249 -9.52 -13.78 -58.81
CA PRO A 249 -10.76 -14.56 -59.01
C PRO A 249 -11.10 -15.56 -57.90
N GLY A 250 -12.40 -15.71 -57.62
CA GLY A 250 -13.12 -16.99 -57.62
C GLY A 250 -12.84 -18.07 -56.56
N PRO A 251 -13.80 -18.99 -56.34
CA PRO A 251 -13.96 -19.73 -55.09
C PRO A 251 -13.34 -21.13 -55.14
N SER A 252 -12.93 -21.66 -53.99
CA SER A 252 -12.77 -23.11 -53.82
C SER A 252 -13.19 -23.56 -52.43
N ASP A 253 -14.03 -24.61 -52.46
CA ASP A 253 -14.47 -25.43 -51.35
C ASP A 253 -13.31 -26.07 -50.59
N GLY A 254 -13.58 -26.45 -49.34
CA GLY A 254 -12.99 -27.68 -48.80
C GLY A 254 -12.44 -27.62 -47.39
N ASP A 255 -13.00 -28.51 -46.57
CA ASP A 255 -12.38 -29.21 -45.46
C ASP A 255 -12.22 -28.54 -44.09
N THR A 256 -13.21 -28.90 -43.27
CA THR A 256 -13.12 -29.05 -41.83
C THR A 256 -12.07 -30.12 -41.46
N ARG A 257 -10.98 -29.71 -40.81
CA ARG A 257 -10.20 -30.59 -39.94
C ARG A 257 -9.85 -29.92 -38.61
N THR A 258 -10.47 -30.48 -37.58
CA THR A 258 -10.10 -30.39 -36.17
C THR A 258 -8.63 -30.75 -35.97
N ILE A 259 -7.85 -29.84 -35.36
CA ILE A 259 -6.57 -30.19 -34.72
C ILE A 259 -6.61 -29.73 -33.27
N ALA A 260 -6.37 -30.69 -32.39
CA ALA A 260 -6.26 -30.57 -30.96
C ALA A 260 -4.92 -29.92 -30.55
N GLY A 261 -4.97 -29.21 -29.40
CA GLY A 261 -3.97 -29.31 -28.34
C GLY A 261 -2.56 -28.77 -28.61
N GLY A 262 -2.30 -27.54 -28.18
CA GLY A 262 -0.94 -27.00 -28.07
C GLY A 262 -0.92 -25.74 -27.21
N ALA A 263 -1.19 -25.87 -25.91
CA ALA A 263 -1.02 -24.77 -24.96
C ALA A 263 0.49 -24.61 -24.66
N SER A 264 1.08 -23.58 -25.26
CA SER A 264 2.41 -23.06 -24.93
C SER A 264 2.33 -22.31 -23.60
N GLU A 265 2.83 -22.90 -22.51
CA GLU A 265 3.06 -22.21 -21.24
C GLU A 265 4.26 -21.26 -21.36
N ALA A 266 4.03 -19.96 -21.17
CA ALA A 266 5.09 -18.98 -20.97
C ALA A 266 5.60 -19.05 -19.52
N PRO A 267 6.92 -19.12 -19.26
CA PRO A 267 7.44 -19.19 -17.90
C PRO A 267 7.32 -17.85 -17.19
N THR A 268 6.77 -17.87 -15.98
CA THR A 268 6.61 -16.71 -15.10
C THR A 268 7.95 -16.34 -14.44
N ALA A 269 8.36 -15.09 -14.62
CA ALA A 269 9.62 -14.49 -14.15
C ALA A 269 9.79 -14.40 -12.62
N ALA A 270 8.90 -15.02 -11.83
CA ALA A 270 8.96 -15.00 -10.36
C ALA A 270 9.82 -16.12 -9.74
N ALA A 271 10.18 -17.16 -10.51
CA ALA A 271 10.94 -18.31 -10.00
C ALA A 271 12.45 -18.06 -9.84
N ASN A 272 13.04 -17.07 -10.52
CA ASN A 272 14.50 -16.90 -10.55
C ASN A 272 15.09 -16.07 -9.39
N ALA A 273 14.27 -15.39 -8.59
CA ALA A 273 14.76 -14.66 -7.42
C ALA A 273 14.96 -15.55 -6.17
N ALA A 274 14.31 -16.73 -6.11
CA ALA A 274 14.37 -17.62 -4.95
C ALA A 274 15.53 -18.65 -5.01
N HIS A 275 16.18 -18.80 -6.18
CA HIS A 275 17.21 -19.83 -6.38
C HIS A 275 18.65 -19.35 -6.10
N ALA A 276 18.87 -18.05 -5.96
CA ALA A 276 20.19 -17.46 -5.68
C ALA A 276 20.58 -17.42 -4.18
N LEU A 277 19.73 -17.95 -3.29
CA LEU A 277 19.94 -17.94 -1.83
C LEU A 277 20.04 -19.35 -1.20
N ARG A 278 20.22 -20.42 -2.00
CA ARG A 278 20.16 -21.82 -1.51
C ARG A 278 21.41 -22.67 -1.71
N ASN A 279 22.55 -22.12 -2.09
CA ASN A 279 23.78 -22.89 -2.19
C ASN A 279 24.90 -22.21 -1.41
N GLU A 280 24.94 -22.39 -0.09
CA GLU A 280 26.15 -22.62 0.73
C GLU A 280 25.70 -23.21 2.08
N GLY A 281 26.29 -24.35 2.49
CA GLY A 281 26.18 -24.87 3.86
C GLY A 281 25.50 -26.24 4.02
N GLY A 282 26.25 -27.30 3.72
CA GLY A 282 25.93 -28.66 4.17
C GLY A 282 26.47 -28.94 5.58
N ALA A 283 25.75 -29.83 6.29
CA ALA A 283 26.10 -30.58 7.51
C ALA A 283 26.11 -29.85 8.86
N SER A 284 25.06 -30.02 9.68
CA SER A 284 24.94 -31.13 10.66
C SER A 284 23.80 -30.84 11.65
N SER A 285 22.89 -31.80 11.83
CA SER A 285 21.80 -31.76 12.81
C SER A 285 21.91 -32.96 13.74
N ALA A 286 21.77 -32.73 15.05
CA ALA A 286 20.95 -33.54 15.96
C ALA A 286 21.25 -33.14 17.43
N VAL A 287 20.26 -32.59 18.14
CA VAL A 287 19.90 -33.00 19.52
C VAL A 287 18.40 -32.68 19.74
N LEU A 288 17.70 -33.70 20.26
CA LEU A 288 16.30 -33.76 20.68
C LEU A 288 15.97 -32.89 21.90
N ALA A 289 14.74 -32.36 21.95
CA ALA A 289 13.95 -32.33 23.19
C ALA A 289 12.45 -32.14 22.90
N GLN A 290 11.65 -33.06 23.45
CA GLN A 290 10.19 -33.04 23.53
C GLN A 290 9.72 -32.35 24.83
N SER A 291 8.41 -32.03 24.87
CA SER A 291 7.51 -31.80 26.04
C SER A 291 7.80 -30.53 26.89
N ASP A 292 6.86 -29.77 27.43
CA ASP A 292 5.48 -30.03 27.84
C ASP A 292 4.58 -28.80 27.68
N SER A 293 3.29 -29.06 27.48
CA SER A 293 2.20 -28.10 27.50
C SER A 293 1.67 -27.92 28.92
N ASP A 294 1.67 -26.68 29.43
CA ASP A 294 0.88 -26.31 30.60
C ASP A 294 0.06 -25.05 30.35
N ALA A 295 -1.25 -25.18 30.58
CA ALA A 295 -2.25 -24.15 30.40
C ALA A 295 -2.05 -23.04 31.45
N THR A 296 -1.74 -21.84 30.99
CA THR A 296 -1.72 -20.64 31.83
C THR A 296 -2.98 -19.81 31.59
N SER A 297 -3.61 -19.41 32.70
CA SER A 297 -4.78 -18.55 32.78
C SER A 297 -4.56 -17.20 32.07
N ASP A 298 -5.59 -16.73 31.38
CA ASP A 298 -5.64 -15.54 30.51
C ASP A 298 -5.14 -14.22 31.17
N ASP A 299 -5.22 -14.10 32.50
CA ASP A 299 -4.75 -12.93 33.26
C ASP A 299 -3.22 -12.74 33.28
N GLY A 300 -2.45 -13.82 33.08
CA GLY A 300 -0.99 -13.74 33.03
C GLY A 300 -0.47 -13.10 31.73
N ALA A 301 -1.18 -13.33 30.62
CA ALA A 301 -0.81 -12.81 29.31
C ALA A 301 -0.95 -11.28 29.24
N ASP A 302 -1.97 -10.69 29.87
CA ASP A 302 -2.18 -9.23 29.86
C ASP A 302 -1.06 -8.49 30.60
N ARG A 303 -0.55 -9.04 31.72
CA ARG A 303 0.56 -8.42 32.48
C ARG A 303 1.90 -8.48 31.74
N LEU A 304 2.18 -9.57 31.03
CA LEU A 304 3.38 -9.70 30.20
C LEU A 304 3.34 -8.75 28.98
N ARG A 305 2.16 -8.59 28.36
CA ARG A 305 1.94 -7.63 27.26
C ARG A 305 2.19 -6.19 27.70
N HIS A 306 1.73 -5.79 28.89
CA HIS A 306 1.97 -4.45 29.42
C HIS A 306 3.46 -4.16 29.68
N ARG A 307 4.24 -5.16 30.14
CA ARG A 307 5.68 -4.99 30.37
C ARG A 307 6.49 -4.86 29.07
N ALA A 308 6.17 -5.65 28.04
CA ALA A 308 6.85 -5.55 26.75
C ALA A 308 6.64 -4.17 26.09
N ASN A 309 5.41 -3.64 26.16
CA ASN A 309 5.10 -2.30 25.65
C ASN A 309 5.73 -1.17 26.47
N ALA A 310 5.89 -1.35 27.78
CA ALA A 310 6.58 -0.39 28.63
C ALA A 310 8.08 -0.27 28.26
N GLY A 311 8.73 -1.35 27.86
CA GLY A 311 10.13 -1.34 27.38
C GLY A 311 10.32 -0.44 26.15
N ALA A 312 9.45 -0.56 25.15
CA ALA A 312 9.44 0.32 23.97
C ALA A 312 9.14 1.79 24.32
N ALA A 313 8.36 2.03 25.39
CA ALA A 313 8.05 3.38 25.86
C ALA A 313 9.23 4.05 26.62
N VAL A 314 10.16 3.29 27.19
CA VAL A 314 11.32 3.85 27.93
C VAL A 314 12.42 4.37 26.98
N VAL A 315 12.53 3.84 25.76
CA VAL A 315 13.63 4.14 24.81
C VAL A 315 13.55 5.52 24.14
N ALA A 316 12.43 6.25 24.26
CA ALA A 316 12.24 7.55 23.60
C ALA A 316 12.00 8.74 24.57
N SER A 317 12.71 8.77 25.70
CA SER A 317 12.66 9.82 26.73
C SER A 317 13.45 11.11 26.39
N GLY A 318 14.04 11.25 25.21
CA GLY A 318 14.62 12.52 24.75
C GLY A 318 13.53 13.55 24.36
N SER A 319 13.82 14.85 24.52
CA SER A 319 12.90 15.96 24.20
C SER A 319 12.39 15.95 22.75
N ASP A 320 13.23 15.53 21.80
CA ASP A 320 12.83 15.34 20.38
C ASP A 320 11.91 14.12 20.18
N GLY A 321 12.05 13.09 21.03
CA GLY A 321 11.17 11.92 21.06
C GLY A 321 9.76 12.27 21.54
N ALA A 322 9.63 13.21 22.48
CA ALA A 322 8.33 13.67 22.98
C ALA A 322 7.50 14.41 21.91
N ILE A 323 8.13 15.28 21.11
CA ILE A 323 7.45 16.03 20.05
C ILE A 323 7.08 15.11 18.87
N ALA A 324 7.96 14.17 18.51
CA ALA A 324 7.65 13.16 17.49
C ALA A 324 6.51 12.21 17.94
N ARG A 325 6.49 11.81 19.23
CA ARG A 325 5.39 11.03 19.83
C ARG A 325 4.05 11.75 19.80
N ALA A 326 4.04 13.06 20.03
CA ALA A 326 2.82 13.88 20.01
C ALA A 326 2.18 13.96 18.60
N ARG A 327 2.94 13.71 17.53
CA ARG A 327 2.45 13.78 16.14
C ARG A 327 2.36 12.45 15.41
N GLY A 328 2.36 11.32 16.14
CA GLY A 328 2.47 9.95 15.62
C GLY A 328 1.79 9.69 14.26
N ARG A 329 2.30 8.72 13.52
CA ARG A 329 1.89 8.51 12.13
C ARG A 329 0.42 8.09 12.03
N LEU A 330 -0.21 8.39 10.90
CA LEU A 330 -1.50 7.82 10.53
C LEU A 330 -1.30 6.77 9.45
N GLY A 331 -2.25 5.86 9.28
CA GLY A 331 -2.18 4.91 8.18
C GLY A 331 -3.49 4.21 7.89
N ILE A 332 -3.49 3.38 6.85
CA ILE A 332 -4.56 2.44 6.53
C ILE A 332 -3.99 1.02 6.45
N LEU A 333 -4.63 0.09 7.16
CA LEU A 333 -4.35 -1.35 7.15
C LEU A 333 -5.40 -2.08 6.31
N GLY A 334 -4.97 -2.95 5.41
CA GLY A 334 -5.86 -3.77 4.59
C GLY A 334 -5.10 -4.72 3.67
N SER A 335 -5.84 -5.49 2.87
CA SER A 335 -5.28 -6.36 1.83
C SER A 335 -5.75 -5.94 0.45
N GLY A 336 -4.86 -5.92 -0.54
CA GLY A 336 -5.12 -5.45 -1.89
C GLY A 336 -5.41 -3.95 -1.96
N ILE A 337 -4.78 -3.16 -1.09
CA ILE A 337 -5.09 -1.75 -0.90
C ILE A 337 -4.18 -0.78 -1.65
N ALA A 338 -3.30 -1.27 -2.54
CA ALA A 338 -2.51 -0.44 -3.45
C ALA A 338 -3.33 0.67 -4.15
N GLY A 339 -4.60 0.41 -4.49
CA GLY A 339 -5.51 1.38 -5.09
C GLY A 339 -6.19 2.35 -4.12
N SER A 340 -5.95 2.27 -2.81
CA SER A 340 -6.66 3.05 -1.79
C SER A 340 -6.49 4.56 -1.98
N ARG A 341 -7.58 5.32 -1.79
CA ARG A 341 -7.56 6.79 -1.86
C ARG A 341 -7.26 7.45 -0.51
N SER A 342 -7.19 6.69 0.59
CA SER A 342 -6.97 7.24 1.95
C SER A 342 -5.70 8.09 2.09
N PRO A 343 -4.53 7.69 1.53
CA PRO A 343 -3.32 8.51 1.62
C PRO A 343 -3.42 9.88 0.93
N ARG A 344 -4.42 10.11 0.07
CA ARG A 344 -4.63 11.40 -0.59
C ARG A 344 -5.56 12.31 0.21
N ILE A 345 -6.52 11.75 0.97
CA ILE A 345 -7.55 12.52 1.69
C ILE A 345 -7.15 12.85 3.12
N HIS A 346 -6.22 12.13 3.75
CA HIS A 346 -5.82 12.39 5.14
C HIS A 346 -4.57 13.26 5.28
N ASP A 347 -4.43 13.86 6.47
CA ASP A 347 -3.26 14.62 6.88
C ASP A 347 -2.02 13.71 6.85
N GLN A 348 -0.89 14.26 6.39
CA GLN A 348 0.36 13.53 6.22
C GLN A 348 1.28 13.68 7.45
N PRO A 349 2.11 12.67 7.79
CA PRO A 349 2.30 11.41 7.07
C PRO A 349 1.11 10.43 7.24
N PHE A 350 0.71 9.80 6.13
CA PHE A 350 -0.33 8.77 6.10
C PHE A 350 0.12 7.55 5.31
N ASP A 351 0.38 6.44 5.99
CA ASP A 351 0.92 5.23 5.38
C ASP A 351 -0.17 4.32 4.81
N ARG A 352 0.11 3.74 3.64
CA ARG A 352 -0.68 2.65 3.07
C ARG A 352 0.03 1.35 3.36
N ILE A 353 -0.58 0.51 4.19
CA ILE A 353 0.02 -0.71 4.70
C ILE A 353 -0.79 -1.89 4.14
N ASP A 354 -0.33 -2.36 2.98
CA ASP A 354 -0.91 -3.50 2.28
C ASP A 354 -0.32 -4.80 2.83
N LEU A 355 -1.18 -5.72 3.29
CA LEU A 355 -0.79 -6.90 4.06
C LEU A 355 -1.43 -8.18 3.48
N PRO A 356 -0.80 -9.35 3.70
CA PRO A 356 -1.44 -10.64 3.48
C PRO A 356 -2.76 -10.74 4.25
N ALA A 357 -3.79 -11.31 3.62
CA ALA A 357 -5.15 -11.36 4.18
C ALA A 357 -5.26 -12.14 5.51
N ASP A 358 -4.33 -13.07 5.75
CA ASP A 358 -4.20 -13.96 6.91
C ASP A 358 -3.28 -13.42 8.01
N THR A 359 -2.81 -12.18 7.89
CA THR A 359 -1.95 -11.54 8.91
C THR A 359 -2.59 -11.57 10.29
N ASP A 360 -1.80 -11.94 11.31
CA ASP A 360 -2.17 -11.72 12.72
C ASP A 360 -2.19 -10.21 13.01
N ILE A 361 -3.36 -9.62 12.83
CA ILE A 361 -3.56 -8.19 13.02
C ILE A 361 -3.39 -7.78 14.48
N GLY A 362 -3.64 -8.66 15.46
CA GLY A 362 -3.53 -8.31 16.87
C GLY A 362 -2.09 -8.03 17.26
N ALA A 363 -1.20 -8.98 16.97
CA ALA A 363 0.24 -8.82 17.18
C ALA A 363 0.80 -7.60 16.44
N LEU A 364 0.31 -7.32 15.22
CA LEU A 364 0.75 -6.16 14.45
C LEU A 364 0.30 -4.86 15.10
N LEU A 365 -0.97 -4.76 15.53
CA LEU A 365 -1.50 -3.57 16.17
C LEU A 365 -0.74 -3.22 17.45
N ASP A 366 -0.36 -4.22 18.24
CA ASP A 366 0.46 -4.02 19.44
C ASP A 366 1.84 -3.46 19.07
N ALA A 367 2.51 -4.04 18.08
CA ALA A 367 3.81 -3.58 17.60
C ALA A 367 3.78 -2.16 17.00
N LEU A 368 2.65 -1.73 16.43
CA LEU A 368 2.49 -0.40 15.82
C LEU A 368 2.05 0.70 16.79
N LEU A 369 1.51 0.34 17.95
CA LEU A 369 0.98 1.25 18.97
C LEU A 369 1.96 2.37 19.39
N PRO A 370 3.27 2.14 19.54
CA PRO A 370 4.21 3.21 19.89
C PRO A 370 4.40 4.26 18.79
N TYR A 371 4.16 3.91 17.52
CA TYR A 371 4.56 4.70 16.35
C TYR A 371 3.40 5.38 15.64
N TYR A 372 2.20 4.80 15.72
CA TYR A 372 1.00 5.30 15.06
C TYR A 372 0.05 5.92 16.08
N ARG A 373 -0.52 7.09 15.75
CA ARG A 373 -1.59 7.71 16.56
C ARG A 373 -2.99 7.29 16.13
N GLY A 374 -3.13 6.73 14.93
CA GLY A 374 -4.42 6.32 14.39
C GLY A 374 -4.30 5.52 13.11
N LEU A 375 -5.21 4.57 12.93
CA LEU A 375 -5.23 3.66 11.78
C LEU A 375 -6.64 3.55 11.25
N ALA A 376 -6.82 3.72 9.94
CA ALA A 376 -8.00 3.25 9.25
C ALA A 376 -7.84 1.74 9.01
N ILE A 377 -8.90 0.97 9.23
CA ILE A 377 -8.91 -0.49 9.05
C ILE A 377 -9.90 -0.82 7.93
N THR A 378 -9.45 -1.56 6.93
CA THR A 378 -10.32 -2.08 5.87
C THR A 378 -10.27 -3.60 5.82
N ALA A 379 -10.98 -4.19 4.85
CA ALA A 379 -11.03 -5.63 4.68
C ALA A 379 -9.62 -6.23 4.50
N PRO A 380 -9.37 -7.44 5.04
CA PRO A 380 -10.30 -8.28 5.81
C PRO A 380 -10.29 -8.01 7.33
N PHE A 381 -9.54 -7.01 7.81
CA PHE A 381 -9.11 -6.96 9.21
C PHE A 381 -10.10 -6.37 10.22
N LYS A 382 -11.21 -5.77 9.79
CA LYS A 382 -12.13 -5.00 10.67
C LYS A 382 -12.63 -5.79 11.89
N ARG A 383 -13.00 -7.05 11.70
CA ARG A 383 -13.52 -7.92 12.79
C ARG A 383 -12.41 -8.40 13.72
N ALA A 384 -11.26 -8.77 13.17
CA ALA A 384 -10.12 -9.20 13.96
C ALA A 384 -9.55 -8.05 14.80
N ALA A 385 -9.47 -6.83 14.24
CA ALA A 385 -9.11 -5.63 14.97
C ALA A 385 -10.11 -5.31 16.10
N ALA A 386 -11.42 -5.42 15.84
CA ALA A 386 -12.47 -5.20 16.84
C ALA A 386 -12.33 -6.13 18.05
N ARG A 387 -12.13 -7.43 17.79
CA ARG A 387 -11.89 -8.43 18.84
C ARG A 387 -10.63 -8.13 19.65
N HIS A 388 -9.51 -7.82 18.98
CA HIS A 388 -8.23 -7.52 19.63
C HIS A 388 -8.35 -6.36 20.62
N VAL A 389 -9.00 -5.27 20.22
CA VAL A 389 -9.15 -4.07 21.04
C VAL A 389 -10.38 -4.11 21.96
N ARG A 390 -11.07 -5.27 22.05
CA ARG A 390 -12.29 -5.47 22.83
C ARG A 390 -13.35 -4.38 22.58
N ALA A 391 -13.59 -4.05 21.31
CA ALA A 391 -14.55 -3.03 20.93
C ALA A 391 -16.00 -3.51 21.15
N ASP A 392 -16.90 -2.58 21.48
CA ASP A 392 -18.34 -2.86 21.66
C ASP A 392 -19.07 -3.24 20.36
N THR A 393 -18.41 -3.07 19.21
CA THR A 393 -18.97 -3.37 17.88
C THR A 393 -18.21 -4.51 17.23
N GLU A 394 -18.91 -5.38 16.50
CA GLU A 394 -18.31 -6.54 15.81
C GLU A 394 -17.23 -6.19 14.77
N ALA A 395 -17.23 -4.97 14.22
CA ALA A 395 -16.30 -4.52 13.20
C ALA A 395 -15.95 -3.04 13.39
N VAL A 396 -14.65 -2.76 13.37
CA VAL A 396 -14.11 -1.39 13.50
C VAL A 396 -13.36 -1.01 12.23
N ASN A 397 -13.50 0.22 11.78
CA ASN A 397 -12.76 0.74 10.62
C ASN A 397 -11.78 1.86 11.01
N THR A 398 -11.72 2.22 12.30
CA THR A 398 -10.94 3.35 12.80
C THR A 398 -10.40 3.03 14.18
N LEU A 399 -9.08 3.05 14.32
CA LEU A 399 -8.37 2.98 15.60
C LEU A 399 -7.76 4.33 15.94
N ILE A 400 -7.77 4.67 17.22
CA ILE A 400 -7.28 5.92 17.77
C ILE A 400 -6.44 5.57 18.99
N ARG A 401 -5.18 6.04 19.03
CA ARG A 401 -4.32 5.84 20.19
C ARG A 401 -4.71 6.84 21.28
N ARG A 402 -5.04 6.34 22.48
CA ARG A 402 -5.30 7.14 23.69
C ARG A 402 -4.65 6.47 24.87
N ASP A 403 -3.95 7.21 25.72
CA ASP A 403 -3.34 6.69 26.95
C ASP A 403 -2.50 5.41 26.73
N GLY A 404 -1.76 5.35 25.62
CA GLY A 404 -0.94 4.19 25.27
C GLY A 404 -1.73 2.91 24.95
N ARG A 405 -3.00 3.01 24.58
CA ARG A 405 -3.85 1.89 24.10
C ARG A 405 -4.62 2.27 22.83
N TRP A 406 -5.09 1.25 22.11
CA TRP A 406 -6.04 1.45 21.02
C TRP A 406 -7.45 1.62 21.56
N THR A 407 -8.12 2.67 21.09
CA THR A 407 -9.58 2.82 21.16
C THR A 407 -10.14 2.72 19.75
N ALA A 408 -11.38 2.29 19.59
CA ALA A 408 -11.93 1.96 18.29
C ALA A 408 -13.25 2.68 18.01
N ALA A 409 -13.51 2.90 16.72
CA ALA A 409 -14.75 3.45 16.21
C ALA A 409 -15.09 2.82 14.85
N ASN A 410 -16.35 2.91 14.47
CA ASN A 410 -16.84 2.54 13.14
C ASN A 410 -17.40 3.76 12.41
N THR A 411 -16.57 4.42 11.63
CA THR A 411 -16.94 5.62 10.88
C THR A 411 -17.62 5.33 9.53
N ASP A 412 -17.80 4.06 9.18
CA ASP A 412 -18.66 3.70 8.05
C ASP A 412 -20.11 4.11 8.32
N VAL A 413 -20.50 4.32 9.59
CA VAL A 413 -21.81 4.85 9.99
C VAL A 413 -22.05 6.26 9.41
N GLU A 414 -21.05 7.13 9.36
CA GLU A 414 -21.18 8.43 8.69
C GLU A 414 -21.28 8.29 7.17
N GLY A 415 -20.58 7.32 6.59
CA GLY A 415 -20.72 6.94 5.19
C GLY A 415 -22.14 6.48 4.85
N ALA A 416 -22.67 5.57 5.67
CA ALA A 416 -24.03 5.05 5.60
C ALA A 416 -25.07 6.18 5.67
N ARG A 417 -24.96 7.06 6.67
CA ARG A 417 -25.86 8.21 6.82
C ARG A 417 -25.86 9.09 5.57
N ALA A 418 -24.68 9.44 5.07
CA ALA A 418 -24.55 10.30 3.89
C ALA A 418 -25.16 9.68 2.61
N VAL A 419 -25.15 8.35 2.49
CA VAL A 419 -25.76 7.62 1.37
C VAL A 419 -27.27 7.51 1.53
N LEU A 420 -27.76 7.15 2.72
CA LEU A 420 -29.19 7.04 3.00
C LEU A 420 -29.91 8.39 2.81
N GLU A 421 -29.31 9.49 3.25
CA GLU A 421 -29.80 10.86 3.00
C GLU A 421 -29.85 11.24 1.51
N ALA A 422 -29.04 10.59 0.67
CA ALA A 422 -28.98 10.85 -0.77
C ALA A 422 -29.99 10.01 -1.57
N LEU A 423 -30.60 9.00 -0.95
CA LEU A 423 -31.60 8.16 -1.58
C LEU A 423 -33.00 8.77 -1.42
N PRO A 424 -33.95 8.45 -2.31
CA PRO A 424 -35.35 8.79 -2.12
C PRO A 424 -35.88 8.25 -0.78
N ARG A 425 -36.83 8.96 -0.18
CA ARG A 425 -37.53 8.49 1.03
C ARG A 425 -38.29 7.20 0.74
N GLY A 426 -38.30 6.27 1.69
CA GLY A 426 -39.02 5.01 1.60
C GLY A 426 -38.30 3.89 2.35
N GLU A 427 -38.84 2.68 2.27
CA GLU A 427 -38.16 1.46 2.75
C GLU A 427 -36.91 1.23 1.89
N VAL A 428 -35.73 1.22 2.51
CA VAL A 428 -34.46 1.00 1.82
C VAL A 428 -34.05 -0.46 1.94
N ILE A 429 -33.62 -1.05 0.83
CA ILE A 429 -33.15 -2.44 0.78
C ILE A 429 -31.62 -2.47 0.67
N ALA A 430 -30.92 -3.15 1.57
CA ALA A 430 -29.51 -3.48 1.39
C ALA A 430 -29.35 -4.84 0.72
N LEU A 431 -28.62 -4.87 -0.39
CA LEU A 431 -28.27 -6.08 -1.13
C LEU A 431 -26.94 -6.62 -0.61
N GLY A 432 -27.02 -7.59 0.29
CA GLY A 432 -25.88 -8.17 1.02
C GLY A 432 -25.87 -7.88 2.51
N ASP A 433 -25.17 -8.72 3.26
CA ASP A 433 -25.10 -8.77 4.72
C ASP A 433 -23.65 -8.58 5.24
N GLY A 434 -22.80 -7.96 4.43
CA GLY A 434 -21.40 -7.69 4.78
C GLY A 434 -21.22 -6.49 5.73
N GLY A 435 -19.96 -6.11 5.98
CA GLY A 435 -19.63 -5.04 6.93
C GLY A 435 -20.23 -3.66 6.59
N ALA A 436 -20.46 -3.34 5.32
CA ALA A 436 -21.17 -2.12 4.92
C ALA A 436 -22.64 -2.12 5.37
N THR A 437 -23.29 -3.28 5.34
CA THR A 437 -24.67 -3.46 5.80
C THR A 437 -24.81 -3.28 7.31
N VAL A 438 -23.80 -3.70 8.08
CA VAL A 438 -23.75 -3.44 9.54
C VAL A 438 -23.78 -1.93 9.80
N ALA A 439 -23.00 -1.14 9.07
CA ALA A 439 -23.03 0.32 9.19
C ALA A 439 -24.36 0.94 8.75
N LEU A 440 -24.98 0.42 7.68
CA LEU A 440 -26.32 0.85 7.26
C LEU A 440 -27.38 0.57 8.34
N ARG A 441 -27.37 -0.61 8.96
CA ARG A 441 -28.31 -0.97 10.04
C ARG A 441 -28.14 -0.13 11.29
N ALA A 442 -26.91 0.26 11.61
CA ALA A 442 -26.66 1.17 12.74
C ALA A 442 -27.30 2.55 12.54
N VAL A 443 -27.48 3.00 11.30
CA VAL A 443 -28.17 4.27 10.97
C VAL A 443 -29.67 4.07 10.73
N CYS A 444 -30.06 2.94 10.13
CA CYS A 444 -31.42 2.60 9.79
C CYS A 444 -31.75 1.19 10.32
N PRO A 445 -32.23 1.06 11.57
CA PRO A 445 -32.53 -0.25 12.17
C PRO A 445 -33.57 -1.06 11.38
N GLU A 446 -34.54 -0.38 10.76
CA GLU A 446 -35.58 -0.96 9.90
C GLU A 446 -35.09 -1.33 8.49
N LEU A 447 -33.78 -1.28 8.22
CA LEU A 447 -33.21 -1.62 6.93
C LEU A 447 -33.49 -3.08 6.58
N ARG A 448 -34.27 -3.28 5.51
CA ARG A 448 -34.48 -4.60 4.94
C ARG A 448 -33.20 -5.10 4.29
N VAL A 449 -32.68 -6.22 4.78
CA VAL A 449 -31.49 -6.86 4.22
C VAL A 449 -31.89 -8.06 3.38
N VAL A 450 -31.37 -8.11 2.17
CA VAL A 450 -31.59 -9.20 1.23
C VAL A 450 -30.25 -9.86 0.95
N THR A 451 -30.09 -11.09 1.44
CA THR A 451 -28.94 -11.93 1.12
C THR A 451 -29.08 -12.49 -0.29
N ARG A 452 -27.98 -13.02 -0.86
CA ARG A 452 -28.01 -13.65 -2.20
C ARG A 452 -29.01 -14.79 -2.31
N ALA A 453 -29.22 -15.56 -1.24
CA ALA A 453 -30.14 -16.69 -1.20
C ALA A 453 -31.62 -16.26 -1.11
N GLN A 454 -31.88 -15.02 -0.69
CA GLN A 454 -33.22 -14.50 -0.41
C GLN A 454 -33.65 -13.42 -1.41
N VAL A 455 -32.92 -13.25 -2.52
CA VAL A 455 -33.22 -12.21 -3.50
C VAL A 455 -34.59 -12.48 -4.14
N PRO A 456 -35.57 -11.56 -3.98
CA PRO A 456 -36.83 -11.67 -4.69
C PRO A 456 -36.61 -11.47 -6.19
N GLU A 457 -37.56 -11.91 -7.01
CA GLU A 457 -37.47 -11.79 -8.47
C GLU A 457 -37.29 -10.32 -8.91
N THR A 458 -38.03 -9.38 -8.31
CA THR A 458 -37.90 -7.95 -8.60
C THR A 458 -37.81 -7.11 -7.32
N ILE A 459 -36.73 -6.33 -7.22
CA ILE A 459 -36.54 -5.29 -6.20
C ILE A 459 -37.30 -4.02 -6.61
N ARG A 460 -38.05 -3.43 -5.69
CA ARG A 460 -38.77 -2.15 -5.85
C ARG A 460 -38.28 -1.15 -4.81
N GLY A 461 -38.16 0.12 -5.19
CA GLY A 461 -37.79 1.20 -4.28
C GLY A 461 -36.28 1.45 -4.18
N PRO A 462 -35.84 2.28 -3.22
CA PRO A 462 -34.43 2.59 -3.02
C PRO A 462 -33.66 1.37 -2.50
N ALA A 463 -32.48 1.13 -3.07
CA ALA A 463 -31.61 0.05 -2.63
C ALA A 463 -30.15 0.50 -2.48
N VAL A 464 -29.38 -0.24 -1.70
CA VAL A 464 -27.93 -0.06 -1.56
C VAL A 464 -27.23 -1.36 -1.96
N TRP A 465 -26.37 -1.29 -2.97
CA TRP A 465 -25.57 -2.43 -3.41
C TRP A 465 -24.35 -2.61 -2.51
N THR A 466 -24.35 -3.64 -1.67
CA THR A 466 -23.23 -3.92 -0.74
C THR A 466 -22.39 -5.13 -1.12
N TRP A 467 -22.82 -5.94 -2.10
CA TRP A 467 -22.02 -7.07 -2.56
C TRP A 467 -20.69 -6.61 -3.17
N PRO A 468 -19.58 -7.32 -2.89
CA PRO A 468 -18.29 -7.04 -3.52
C PRO A 468 -18.36 -7.15 -5.05
N ALA A 469 -17.58 -6.36 -5.77
CA ALA A 469 -17.65 -6.33 -7.23
C ALA A 469 -17.18 -7.63 -7.93
N HIS A 470 -16.48 -8.52 -7.23
CA HIS A 470 -16.11 -9.85 -7.74
C HIS A 470 -17.20 -10.90 -7.48
N VAL A 471 -18.21 -10.56 -6.67
CA VAL A 471 -19.33 -11.42 -6.32
C VAL A 471 -20.48 -11.12 -7.29
N GLY A 472 -20.67 -11.98 -8.28
CA GLY A 472 -21.76 -11.83 -9.25
C GLY A 472 -23.14 -11.90 -8.57
N PRO A 473 -24.11 -11.05 -8.95
CA PRO A 473 -25.46 -11.10 -8.39
C PRO A 473 -26.19 -12.40 -8.80
N PRO A 474 -27.25 -12.81 -8.07
CA PRO A 474 -28.09 -13.94 -8.48
C PRO A 474 -28.70 -13.74 -9.89
N PRO A 475 -28.78 -14.78 -10.74
CA PRO A 475 -29.27 -14.64 -12.11
C PRO A 475 -30.67 -14.02 -12.21
N GLY A 476 -31.57 -14.37 -11.28
CA GLY A 476 -32.96 -13.89 -11.23
C GLY A 476 -33.14 -12.45 -10.75
N LEU A 477 -32.11 -11.79 -10.21
CA LEU A 477 -32.26 -10.41 -9.71
C LEU A 477 -32.70 -9.46 -10.83
N ARG A 478 -33.83 -8.79 -10.64
CA ARG A 478 -34.29 -7.66 -11.45
C ARG A 478 -34.59 -6.46 -10.55
N PHE A 479 -34.60 -5.27 -11.16
CA PHE A 479 -35.02 -4.03 -10.54
C PHE A 479 -36.21 -3.48 -11.30
N HIS A 480 -37.20 -2.95 -10.58
CA HIS A 480 -38.25 -2.15 -11.19
C HIS A 480 -37.64 -0.87 -11.80
N ARG A 481 -38.19 -0.36 -12.91
CA ARG A 481 -37.66 0.78 -13.69
C ARG A 481 -37.43 2.07 -12.90
N ASP A 482 -38.11 2.20 -11.77
CA ASP A 482 -38.08 3.36 -10.87
C ASP A 482 -37.21 3.11 -9.63
N SER A 483 -36.54 1.96 -9.53
CA SER A 483 -35.65 1.64 -8.42
C SER A 483 -34.32 2.36 -8.59
N GLU A 484 -33.97 3.18 -7.60
CA GLU A 484 -32.66 3.82 -7.52
C GLU A 484 -31.73 2.99 -6.62
N VAL A 485 -30.57 2.60 -7.15
CA VAL A 485 -29.65 1.70 -6.46
C VAL A 485 -28.33 2.43 -6.19
N ALA A 486 -28.06 2.71 -4.91
CA ALA A 486 -26.79 3.28 -4.47
C ALA A 486 -25.64 2.30 -4.70
N VAL A 487 -24.64 2.74 -5.46
CA VAL A 487 -23.36 2.06 -5.66
C VAL A 487 -22.35 2.68 -4.71
N ILE A 488 -22.02 1.99 -3.62
CA ILE A 488 -21.09 2.49 -2.58
C ILE A 488 -19.62 2.13 -2.84
N ALA A 489 -19.35 1.30 -3.86
CA ALA A 489 -18.01 1.12 -4.39
C ALA A 489 -17.54 2.38 -5.14
N TYR A 490 -16.23 2.51 -5.34
CA TYR A 490 -15.64 3.59 -6.18
C TYR A 490 -14.70 3.02 -7.25
N GLY A 491 -14.41 3.81 -8.28
CA GLY A 491 -13.49 3.43 -9.36
C GLY A 491 -14.06 2.40 -10.34
N ALA A 492 -13.20 1.53 -10.87
CA ALA A 492 -13.61 0.49 -11.83
C ALA A 492 -14.66 -0.49 -11.29
N PRO A 493 -14.56 -0.97 -10.02
CA PRO A 493 -15.62 -1.77 -9.39
C PRO A 493 -17.00 -1.12 -9.45
N ALA A 494 -17.08 0.18 -9.17
CA ALA A 494 -18.34 0.93 -9.17
C ALA A 494 -18.98 1.00 -10.55
N ARG A 495 -18.16 1.18 -11.61
CA ARG A 495 -18.65 1.21 -12.99
C ARG A 495 -19.23 -0.14 -13.42
N ARG A 496 -18.58 -1.24 -13.03
CA ARG A 496 -19.08 -2.60 -13.30
C ARG A 496 -20.42 -2.85 -12.61
N ILE A 497 -20.51 -2.53 -11.31
CA ILE A 497 -21.77 -2.64 -10.55
C ILE A 497 -22.87 -1.77 -11.17
N ALA A 498 -22.55 -0.53 -11.56
CA ALA A 498 -23.52 0.36 -12.19
C ALA A 498 -24.02 -0.17 -13.55
N ALA A 499 -23.15 -0.77 -14.36
CA ALA A 499 -23.55 -1.43 -15.60
C ALA A 499 -24.49 -2.61 -15.32
N GLU A 500 -24.16 -3.43 -14.31
CA GLU A 500 -24.97 -4.57 -13.89
C GLU A 500 -26.39 -4.15 -13.42
N ILE A 501 -26.48 -3.07 -12.64
CA ILE A 501 -27.76 -2.51 -12.20
C ILE A 501 -28.62 -2.08 -13.40
N ARG A 502 -28.02 -1.39 -14.39
CA ARG A 502 -28.73 -0.96 -15.61
C ARG A 502 -29.22 -2.14 -16.43
N ALA A 503 -28.36 -3.15 -16.62
CA ALA A 503 -28.71 -4.37 -17.36
C ALA A 503 -29.89 -5.12 -16.72
N ARG A 504 -30.13 -4.92 -15.42
CA ARG A 504 -31.23 -5.51 -14.65
C ARG A 504 -32.44 -4.59 -14.47
N GLY A 505 -32.49 -3.46 -15.18
CA GLY A 505 -33.63 -2.53 -15.18
C GLY A 505 -33.59 -1.44 -14.10
N GLY A 506 -32.52 -1.34 -13.31
CA GLY A 506 -32.39 -0.36 -12.23
C GLY A 506 -31.67 0.93 -12.66
N ARG A 507 -31.75 1.96 -11.82
CA ARG A 507 -31.03 3.23 -12.01
C ARG A 507 -29.90 3.36 -10.99
N PRO A 508 -28.63 3.19 -11.38
CA PRO A 508 -27.52 3.29 -10.44
C PRO A 508 -27.27 4.75 -10.01
N ARG A 509 -27.03 4.95 -8.71
CA ARG A 509 -26.52 6.21 -8.13
C ARG A 509 -25.10 6.02 -7.62
N MET A 510 -24.15 6.79 -8.15
CA MET A 510 -22.72 6.64 -7.85
C MET A 510 -22.35 7.33 -6.53
N LEU A 511 -22.67 6.68 -5.41
CA LEU A 511 -22.55 7.28 -4.07
C LEU A 511 -21.29 6.84 -3.29
N GLY A 512 -20.44 6.00 -3.88
CA GLY A 512 -19.19 5.56 -3.24
C GLY A 512 -18.24 6.68 -2.82
N PRO A 513 -17.99 7.72 -3.65
CA PRO A 513 -17.21 8.87 -3.20
C PRO A 513 -17.84 9.61 -2.01
N LYS A 514 -19.17 9.73 -1.97
CA LYS A 514 -19.89 10.38 -0.87
C LYS A 514 -19.72 9.59 0.43
N TRP A 515 -19.90 8.27 0.40
CA TRP A 515 -19.61 7.38 1.54
C TRP A 515 -18.17 7.55 2.00
N PHE A 516 -17.21 7.41 1.08
CA PHE A 516 -15.78 7.46 1.38
C PHE A 516 -15.34 8.78 2.00
N ILE A 517 -15.82 9.92 1.49
CA ILE A 517 -15.47 11.24 2.03
C ILE A 517 -16.07 11.42 3.44
N ALA A 518 -17.32 11.01 3.65
CA ALA A 518 -17.97 11.13 4.95
C ALA A 518 -17.24 10.32 6.03
N GLN A 519 -16.93 9.04 5.78
CA GLN A 519 -16.17 8.23 6.74
C GLN A 519 -14.76 8.79 6.99
N ALA A 520 -14.09 9.34 5.97
CA ALA A 520 -12.73 9.88 6.08
C ALA A 520 -12.70 11.20 6.88
N ARG A 521 -13.75 12.02 6.77
CA ARG A 521 -13.92 13.23 7.59
C ARG A 521 -14.13 12.86 9.06
N ALA A 522 -14.97 11.87 9.33
CA ALA A 522 -15.21 11.36 10.69
C ALA A 522 -13.93 10.79 11.32
N GLN A 523 -13.16 9.98 10.57
CA GLN A 523 -11.83 9.51 10.97
C GLN A 523 -10.90 10.66 11.36
N ARG A 524 -10.82 11.69 10.51
CA ARG A 524 -9.96 12.84 10.74
C ARG A 524 -10.37 13.62 12.00
N ALA A 525 -11.67 13.78 12.24
CA ALA A 525 -12.18 14.42 13.45
C ALA A 525 -11.77 13.65 14.71
N LEU A 526 -11.90 12.32 14.70
CA LEU A 526 -11.51 11.46 15.82
C LEU A 526 -10.02 11.48 16.12
N TRP A 527 -9.15 11.47 15.10
CA TRP A 527 -7.71 11.54 15.34
C TRP A 527 -7.25 12.91 15.82
N ARG A 528 -7.88 13.99 15.34
CA ARG A 528 -7.56 15.36 15.76
C ARG A 528 -7.99 15.65 17.19
N SER A 529 -9.10 15.08 17.65
CA SER A 529 -9.57 15.27 19.04
C SER A 529 -8.82 14.44 20.07
N ALA A 530 -8.02 13.46 19.64
CA ALA A 530 -7.17 12.64 20.50
C ALA A 530 -5.71 13.11 20.59
N SER A 531 -5.34 14.15 19.83
CA SER A 531 -3.97 14.68 19.75
C SER A 531 -3.71 15.82 20.71
#